data_AF-A0A3S0CG72-F1
#
_entry.id   AF-A0A3S0CG72-F1
#
_cell.length_a   1.000
_cell.length_b   1.000
_cell.length_c   1.000
_cell.angle_alpha   90.00
_cell.angle_beta   90.00
_cell.angle_gamma   90.00
#
_symmetry.space_group_name_H-M   'P 1'
#
loop_
_entity.id
_entity.type
_entity.pdbx_description
1 polymer ?
#
loop_
_entity_poly.entity_id
_entity_poly.type
_entity_poly.pdbx_seq_one_letter_code
_entity_poly.pdbx_strand_id
1 'polypeptide(L)'
;MTYEKVTAYIPALEAGLDMEWIEDRRELAPGEPRHFPYVRYGPEVYEFLDSFYGIPAVTDYEDTLDELGLWHRKEGIYSLRVEETPGEIICGLFFRVRRAERFSEGSIWSFIDSGFALRCLRRLKALDGETADQQA
;
A
#
# COMPACT_ATOMS: atom_id res chain seq x y z
N MET A 1 19.54 -6.69 -2.43
CA MET A 1 18.22 -6.58 -3.08
C MET A 1 17.97 -5.09 -3.27
N THR A 2 17.47 -4.63 -4.42
CA THR A 2 17.25 -3.20 -4.66
C THR A 2 15.76 -2.88 -4.74
N TYR A 3 15.35 -1.76 -4.15
CA TYR A 3 13.98 -1.26 -4.15
C TYR A 3 13.78 -0.08 -5.13
N GLU A 4 14.75 0.20 -6.00
CA GLU A 4 14.74 1.32 -6.96
C GLU A 4 13.44 1.40 -7.78
N LYS A 5 12.93 0.26 -8.26
CA LYS A 5 11.71 0.20 -9.07
C LYS A 5 10.47 0.74 -8.34
N VAL A 6 10.33 0.43 -7.05
CA VAL A 6 9.19 0.91 -6.23
C VAL A 6 9.46 2.32 -5.71
N THR A 7 10.69 2.63 -5.33
CA THR A 7 11.05 3.95 -4.77
C THR A 7 11.05 5.05 -5.84
N ALA A 8 11.09 4.70 -7.12
CA ALA A 8 10.86 5.62 -8.24
C ALA A 8 9.47 6.30 -8.20
N TYR A 9 8.48 5.74 -7.48
CA TYR A 9 7.14 6.32 -7.34
C TYR A 9 7.03 7.38 -6.24
N ILE A 10 8.10 7.65 -5.47
CA ILE A 10 8.11 8.70 -4.43
C ILE A 10 7.61 10.06 -4.98
N PRO A 11 8.10 10.58 -6.11
CA PRO A 11 7.64 11.87 -6.64
C PRO A 11 6.15 11.85 -7.03
N ALA A 12 5.65 10.73 -7.54
CA ALA A 12 4.24 10.60 -7.91
C ALA A 12 3.33 10.60 -6.67
N LEU A 13 3.72 9.90 -5.60
CA LEU A 13 3.01 9.96 -4.32
C LEU A 13 3.04 11.34 -3.68
N GLU A 14 4.15 12.09 -3.82
CA GLU A 14 4.26 13.47 -3.34
C GLU A 14 3.41 14.45 -4.15
N ALA A 15 3.30 14.24 -5.47
CA ALA A 15 2.42 15.03 -6.34
C ALA A 15 0.94 14.72 -6.15
N GLY A 16 0.63 13.52 -5.64
CA GLY A 16 -0.73 12.98 -5.55
C GLY A 16 -1.08 12.12 -6.76
N LEU A 17 -1.81 11.03 -6.52
CA LEU A 17 -2.30 10.12 -7.55
C LEU A 17 -3.79 10.36 -7.78
N ASP A 18 -4.29 10.14 -9.00
CA ASP A 18 -5.72 10.20 -9.31
C ASP A 18 -6.44 9.05 -8.60
N MET A 19 -7.22 9.42 -7.59
CA MET A 19 -8.08 8.52 -6.87
C MET A 19 -9.37 9.28 -6.58
N GLU A 20 -10.52 8.62 -6.75
CA GLU A 20 -11.83 9.25 -6.50
C GLU A 20 -12.80 8.29 -5.80
N TRP A 21 -13.45 8.76 -4.72
CA TRP A 21 -14.58 8.05 -4.13
C TRP A 21 -15.82 8.21 -5.00
N ILE A 22 -16.33 7.09 -5.51
CA ILE A 22 -17.56 7.02 -6.28
C ILE A 22 -18.69 6.56 -5.35
N GLU A 23 -19.66 7.44 -5.17
CA GLU A 23 -20.86 7.18 -4.39
C GLU A 23 -22.10 7.21 -5.28
N ASP A 24 -23.00 6.25 -5.10
CA ASP A 24 -24.29 6.27 -5.74
C ASP A 24 -25.23 7.21 -4.98
N ARG A 25 -25.37 8.44 -5.50
CA ARG A 25 -26.21 9.51 -4.93
C ARG A 25 -27.61 9.57 -5.53
N ARG A 26 -27.99 8.60 -6.36
CA ARG A 26 -29.32 8.58 -6.98
C ARG A 26 -30.41 8.33 -5.93
N GLU A 27 -31.58 8.92 -6.17
CA GLU A 27 -32.83 8.49 -5.53
C GLU A 27 -33.21 7.13 -6.12
N LEU A 28 -33.44 6.14 -5.26
CA LEU A 28 -33.71 4.75 -5.68
C LEU A 28 -35.20 4.47 -5.61
N ALA A 29 -35.71 3.77 -6.62
CA ALA A 29 -37.08 3.23 -6.56
C ALA A 29 -37.18 2.10 -5.52
N PRO A 30 -38.39 1.79 -5.01
CA PRO A 30 -38.57 0.65 -4.11
C PRO A 30 -38.07 -0.66 -4.73
N GLY A 31 -37.12 -1.32 -4.08
CA GLY A 31 -36.50 -2.56 -4.54
C GLY A 31 -35.32 -2.40 -5.49
N GLU A 32 -34.95 -1.17 -5.87
CA GLU A 32 -33.76 -0.92 -6.68
C GLU A 32 -32.47 -1.05 -5.83
N PRO A 33 -31.46 -1.83 -6.28
CA PRO A 33 -30.21 -1.97 -5.56
C PRO A 33 -29.38 -0.68 -5.62
N ARG A 34 -28.83 -0.26 -4.46
CA ARG A 34 -27.83 0.80 -4.40
C ARG A 34 -26.46 0.24 -4.79
N HIS A 35 -25.72 0.95 -5.63
CA HIS A 35 -24.32 0.60 -5.83
C HIS A 35 -23.51 0.95 -4.57
N PHE A 36 -22.71 0.00 -4.08
CA PHE A 36 -21.85 0.26 -2.92
C PHE A 36 -20.80 1.33 -3.26
N PRO A 37 -20.46 2.23 -2.32
CA PRO A 37 -19.34 3.15 -2.50
C PRO A 37 -18.05 2.39 -2.78
N TYR A 38 -17.24 2.93 -3.67
CA TYR A 38 -15.95 2.35 -4.05
C TYR A 38 -15.00 3.45 -4.48
N VAL A 39 -13.71 3.14 -4.51
CA VAL A 39 -12.70 4.05 -5.04
C VAL A 39 -12.40 3.69 -6.49
N ARG A 40 -12.45 4.70 -7.37
CA ARG A 40 -11.86 4.65 -8.71
C ARG A 40 -10.40 5.04 -8.60
N TYR A 41 -9.50 4.18 -9.06
CA TYR A 41 -8.07 4.45 -9.09
C TYR A 41 -7.62 4.76 -10.51
N GLY A 42 -6.74 5.75 -10.67
CA GLY A 42 -6.03 6.03 -11.91
C GLY A 42 -5.05 4.92 -12.28
N PRO A 43 -4.66 4.80 -13.56
CA PRO A 43 -3.70 3.80 -14.02
C PRO A 43 -2.40 3.76 -13.21
N GLU A 44 -1.90 4.91 -12.80
CA GLU A 44 -0.65 5.09 -12.04
C GLU A 44 -0.68 4.41 -10.67
N VAL A 45 -1.85 4.28 -10.05
CA VAL A 45 -1.99 3.57 -8.77
C VAL A 45 -1.80 2.06 -8.98
N TYR A 46 -2.33 1.53 -10.08
CA TYR A 46 -2.16 0.12 -10.43
C TYR A 46 -0.71 -0.17 -10.83
N GLU A 47 -0.09 0.69 -11.64
CA GLU A 47 1.32 0.58 -12.02
C GLU A 47 2.24 0.63 -10.79
N PHE A 48 1.94 1.54 -9.85
CA PHE A 48 2.63 1.62 -8.56
C PHE A 48 2.54 0.29 -7.79
N LEU A 49 1.34 -0.27 -7.63
CA LEU A 49 1.17 -1.53 -6.90
C LEU A 49 1.76 -2.73 -7.64
N ASP A 50 1.73 -2.72 -8.98
CA ASP A 50 2.35 -3.73 -9.82
C ASP A 50 3.88 -3.66 -9.78
N SER A 51 4.44 -2.50 -9.42
CA SER A 51 5.88 -2.35 -9.32
C SER A 51 6.50 -3.26 -8.24
N PHE A 52 5.72 -3.62 -7.21
CA PHE A 52 6.10 -4.60 -6.18
C PHE A 52 6.13 -6.05 -6.66
N TYR A 53 5.52 -6.38 -7.81
CA TYR A 53 5.64 -7.73 -8.37
C TYR A 53 7.10 -8.02 -8.77
N GLY A 54 7.58 -9.19 -8.35
CA GLY A 54 8.95 -9.65 -8.57
C GLY A 54 9.93 -9.23 -7.48
N ILE A 55 9.52 -8.40 -6.52
CA ILE A 55 10.29 -8.17 -5.29
C ILE A 55 9.98 -9.31 -4.32
N PRO A 56 10.98 -10.07 -3.86
CA PRO A 56 10.80 -11.04 -2.79
C PRO A 56 10.10 -10.39 -1.58
N ALA A 57 8.89 -10.86 -1.31
CA ALA A 57 8.23 -10.64 -0.03
C ALA A 57 8.53 -11.83 0.88
N VAL A 58 8.20 -11.71 2.16
CA VAL A 58 8.18 -12.87 3.04
C VAL A 58 7.23 -13.92 2.45
N THR A 59 7.71 -15.16 2.24
CA THR A 59 6.93 -16.26 1.65
C THR A 59 5.62 -16.48 2.42
N ASP A 60 5.68 -16.27 3.74
CA ASP A 60 4.56 -16.33 4.69
C ASP A 60 4.25 -14.95 5.27
N TYR A 61 4.22 -13.91 4.42
CA TYR A 61 3.94 -12.55 4.88
C TYR A 61 2.61 -12.43 5.63
N GLU A 62 1.62 -13.29 5.37
CA GLU A 62 0.36 -13.32 6.11
C GLU A 62 0.60 -13.65 7.60
N ASP A 63 1.25 -14.78 7.88
CA ASP A 63 1.59 -15.21 9.25
C ASP A 63 2.54 -14.22 9.92
N THR A 64 3.54 -13.72 9.19
CA THR A 64 4.50 -12.75 9.74
C THR A 64 3.84 -11.42 10.08
N LEU A 65 2.91 -10.93 9.25
CA LEU A 65 2.14 -9.73 9.55
C LEU A 65 1.16 -9.98 10.69
N ASP A 66 0.64 -11.19 10.85
CA ASP A 66 -0.25 -11.53 11.95
C ASP A 66 0.49 -11.60 13.29
N GLU A 67 1.66 -12.23 13.34
CA GLU A 67 2.55 -12.24 14.51
C GLU A 67 2.94 -10.83 14.96
N LEU A 68 3.09 -9.90 14.01
CA LEU A 68 3.35 -8.48 14.27
C LEU A 68 2.08 -7.68 14.63
N GLY A 69 0.90 -8.31 14.66
CA GLY A 69 -0.39 -7.67 14.92
C GLY A 69 -0.86 -6.74 13.80
N LEU A 70 -0.25 -6.82 12.62
CA LEU A 70 -0.48 -5.96 11.48
C LEU A 70 -1.59 -6.51 10.57
N TRP A 71 -1.92 -7.80 10.61
CA TRP A 71 -2.86 -8.42 9.65
C TRP A 71 -4.34 -8.07 9.86
N HIS A 72 -4.83 -8.12 11.10
CA HIS A 72 -6.28 -8.06 11.38
C HIS A 72 -6.84 -6.65 11.68
N ARG A 73 -6.00 -5.64 11.97
CA ARG A 73 -6.47 -4.28 12.26
C ARG A 73 -6.00 -3.30 11.19
N LYS A 74 -6.91 -2.45 10.71
CA LYS A 74 -6.56 -1.32 9.83
C LYS A 74 -5.69 -0.31 10.59
N GLU A 75 -6.03 -0.09 11.86
CA GLU A 75 -5.32 0.79 12.78
C GLU A 75 -3.92 0.28 13.11
N GLY A 76 -3.74 -1.05 13.12
CA GLY A 76 -2.46 -1.69 13.45
C GLY A 76 -1.34 -1.36 12.46
N ILE A 77 -1.67 -1.15 11.18
CA ILE A 77 -0.70 -0.74 10.16
C ILE A 77 -0.06 0.58 10.52
N TYR A 78 -0.90 1.56 10.87
CA TYR A 78 -0.45 2.93 11.09
C TYR A 78 0.39 3.09 12.35
N SER A 79 0.30 2.13 13.29
CA SER A 79 1.17 2.06 14.48
C SER A 79 2.55 1.45 14.22
N LEU A 80 2.80 0.90 13.02
CA LEU A 80 4.09 0.32 12.68
C LEU A 80 5.20 1.37 12.67
N ARG A 81 6.32 1.05 13.33
CA ARG A 81 7.56 1.83 13.29
C ARG A 81 8.30 1.57 11.98
N VAL A 82 7.85 2.25 10.93
CA VAL A 82 8.33 2.06 9.54
C VAL A 82 9.86 2.17 9.45
N GLU A 83 10.46 3.09 10.20
CA GLU A 83 11.90 3.38 10.17
C GLU A 83 12.75 2.20 10.67
N GLU A 84 12.19 1.33 11.51
CA GLU A 84 12.86 0.14 12.06
C GLU A 84 12.45 -1.16 11.35
N THR A 85 11.54 -1.06 10.38
CA THR A 85 10.94 -2.23 9.73
C THR A 85 11.82 -2.74 8.58
N PRO A 86 12.07 -4.07 8.48
CA PRO A 86 12.75 -4.68 7.34
C PRO A 86 12.00 -4.47 6.02
N GLY A 87 12.73 -4.41 4.91
CA GLY A 87 12.14 -4.11 3.60
C GLY A 87 11.18 -5.20 3.11
N GLU A 88 11.42 -6.46 3.47
CA GLU A 88 10.57 -7.61 3.14
C GLU A 88 9.19 -7.50 3.82
N ILE A 89 9.16 -7.02 5.06
CA ILE A 89 7.92 -6.76 5.82
C ILE A 89 7.16 -5.59 5.20
N ILE A 90 7.88 -4.52 4.84
CA ILE A 90 7.27 -3.38 4.13
C ILE A 90 6.65 -3.85 2.81
N CYS A 91 7.34 -4.69 2.03
CA CYS A 91 6.79 -5.25 0.80
C CYS A 91 5.55 -6.12 1.08
N GLY A 92 5.57 -6.95 2.12
CA GLY A 92 4.42 -7.73 2.58
C GLY A 92 3.19 -6.87 2.89
N LEU A 93 3.37 -5.68 3.47
CA LEU A 93 2.26 -4.75 3.73
C LEU A 93 1.58 -4.28 2.44
N PHE A 94 2.33 -3.99 1.38
CA PHE A 94 1.74 -3.60 0.09
C PHE A 94 0.92 -4.73 -0.52
N PHE A 95 1.37 -5.98 -0.41
CA PHE A 95 0.58 -7.15 -0.83
C PHE A 95 -0.72 -7.28 -0.02
N ARG A 96 -0.66 -7.07 1.30
CA ARG A 96 -1.84 -7.07 2.16
C ARG A 96 -2.82 -5.95 1.79
N VAL A 97 -2.36 -4.71 1.63
CA VAL A 97 -3.21 -3.55 1.29
C VAL A 97 -3.92 -3.80 -0.04
N ARG A 98 -3.20 -4.31 -1.05
CA ARG A 98 -3.79 -4.69 -2.34
C ARG A 98 -4.83 -5.80 -2.21
N ARG A 99 -4.61 -6.77 -1.30
CA ARG A 99 -5.59 -7.83 -1.00
C ARG A 99 -6.84 -7.25 -0.33
N ALA A 100 -6.68 -6.37 0.65
CA ALA A 100 -7.78 -5.74 1.37
C ALA A 100 -8.65 -4.88 0.45
N GLU A 101 -8.07 -4.29 -0.61
CA GLU A 101 -8.84 -3.51 -1.58
C GLU A 101 -9.91 -4.32 -2.32
N ARG A 102 -9.76 -5.65 -2.46
CA ARG A 102 -10.77 -6.49 -3.12
C ARG A 102 -12.16 -6.40 -2.46
N PHE A 103 -12.22 -5.88 -1.24
CA PHE A 103 -13.46 -5.66 -0.49
C PHE A 103 -14.01 -4.23 -0.63
N SER A 104 -13.47 -3.42 -1.56
CA SER A 104 -13.88 -2.04 -1.85
C SER A 104 -13.86 -1.10 -0.64
N GLU A 105 -12.96 -1.35 0.29
CA GLU A 105 -12.90 -0.60 1.55
C GLU A 105 -12.05 0.67 1.48
N GLY A 106 -11.49 1.02 0.32
CA GLY A 106 -10.58 2.15 0.15
C GLY A 106 -9.27 1.99 0.92
N SER A 107 -8.77 0.75 1.02
CA SER A 107 -7.55 0.43 1.75
C SER A 107 -6.32 1.05 1.07
N ILE A 108 -6.26 1.00 -0.27
CA ILE A 108 -5.19 1.67 -1.03
C ILE A 108 -5.26 3.18 -0.84
N TRP A 109 -6.45 3.77 -0.98
CA TRP A 109 -6.66 5.20 -0.72
C TRP A 109 -6.12 5.57 0.66
N SER A 110 -6.61 4.92 1.71
CA SER A 110 -6.23 5.24 3.09
C SER A 110 -4.72 5.14 3.30
N PHE A 111 -4.10 4.12 2.71
CA PHE A 111 -2.67 3.87 2.84
C PHE A 111 -1.81 4.95 2.16
N ILE A 112 -2.28 5.49 1.03
CA ILE A 112 -1.59 6.55 0.27
C ILE A 112 -1.87 7.92 0.88
N ASP A 113 -3.14 8.25 1.11
CA ASP A 113 -3.63 9.55 1.59
C ASP A 113 -3.13 9.88 3.01
N SER A 114 -2.96 8.86 3.86
CA SER A 114 -2.31 9.02 5.17
C SER A 114 -0.81 9.33 5.11
N GLY A 115 -0.20 9.30 3.93
CA GLY A 115 1.24 9.42 3.72
C GLY A 115 2.04 8.20 4.19
N PHE A 116 1.38 7.14 4.68
CA PHE A 116 2.06 5.95 5.18
C PHE A 116 2.83 5.23 4.07
N ALA A 117 2.22 5.09 2.88
CA ALA A 117 2.89 4.53 1.69
C ALA A 117 4.20 5.29 1.37
N LEU A 118 4.16 6.62 1.43
CA LEU A 118 5.34 7.46 1.18
C LEU A 118 6.44 7.24 2.22
N ARG A 119 6.09 7.11 3.52
CA ARG A 119 7.08 6.77 4.56
C ARG A 119 7.72 5.41 4.31
N CYS A 120 6.92 4.40 3.94
CA CYS A 120 7.42 3.07 3.59
C CYS A 120 8.43 3.13 2.43
N LEU A 121 8.12 3.85 1.36
CA LEU A 121 9.02 4.00 0.22
C LEU A 121 10.33 4.72 0.59
N ARG A 122 10.26 5.77 1.43
CA ARG A 122 11.46 6.44 1.92
C ARG A 122 12.34 5.50 2.74
N ARG A 123 11.75 4.61 3.55
CA ARG A 123 12.51 3.58 4.27
C ARG A 123 13.16 2.58 3.31
N LEU A 124 12.42 2.07 2.32
CA LEU A 124 12.98 1.16 1.31
C LEU A 124 14.17 1.82 0.58
N LYS A 125 14.05 3.10 0.24
CA LYS A 125 15.15 3.86 -0.38
C LYS A 125 16.37 3.99 0.53
N ALA A 126 16.16 4.18 1.84
CA ALA A 126 17.26 4.22 2.81
C ALA A 126 17.97 2.86 2.93
N LEU A 127 17.22 1.75 2.92
CA LEU A 127 17.77 0.39 2.96
C LEU A 127 18.67 0.07 1.75
N ASP A 128 18.33 0.57 0.57
CA ASP A 128 19.20 0.46 -0.62
C ASP A 128 20.55 1.16 -0.40
N GLY A 129 20.55 2.35 0.23
CA GLY A 129 21.77 3.09 0.56
C GLY A 129 22.62 2.41 1.64
N GLU A 130 21.98 1.90 2.70
CA GLU A 130 22.66 1.15 3.78
C GLU A 130 23.35 -0.11 3.24
N THR A 131 22.74 -0.79 2.26
CA THR A 131 23.31 -1.98 1.63
C THR A 131 24.54 -1.63 0.77
N ALA A 132 24.53 -0.47 0.10
CA ALA A 132 25.65 -0.01 -0.71
C ALA A 132 26.88 0.35 0.15
N ASP A 133 26.67 0.97 1.32
CA ASP A 133 27.73 1.35 2.25
C ASP A 133 28.37 0.14 2.96
N GLN A 134 27.67 -0.98 3.08
CA GLN A 134 28.20 -2.23 3.67
C GLN A 134 29.01 -3.09 2.69
N GLN A 135 28.99 -2.74 1.40
CA GLN A 135 29.71 -3.44 0.33
C GLN A 135 30.91 -2.65 -0.23
N ALA A 136 31.14 -1.43 0.26
CA ALA A 136 32.27 -0.56 -0.06
C ALA A 136 33.42 -0.72 0.95
#